data_AF-A0A2D0N6S4-F1
#
_entry.id   AF-A0A2D0N6S4-F1
#
_cell.length_a   1.000
_cell.length_b   1.000
_cell.length_c   1.000
_cell.angle_alpha   90.00
_cell.angle_beta   90.00
_cell.angle_gamma   90.00
#
_symmetry.space_group_name_H-M   'P 1'
#
loop_
_entity.id
_entity.type
_entity.pdbx_description
1 polymer ?
#
loop_
_entity_poly.entity_id
_entity_poly.type
_entity_poly.pdbx_seq_one_letter_code
_entity_poly.pdbx_strand_id
1 'polypeptide(L)'
;MKTTQTLRNLRLRPDDQQELAALRSGKWLLYETVASEQVNIGKRTWSLRSGLTFTPYANPTRCNAHCRFCSEELQRKHQKQLTALQLITDHDRYFSALSAVLADLAGLKNLGLSLSGLEATSDPFWLVRLLQLLQSQQGIPRFNERVLYTNGSGLHRSPDLIFLLQDLAFDRLEISRCHYKERINQRIMYINRNQAVWQNVAYEELIRKVNGRLPVKSSCILTKPGVNDVNEMEKYLDWQLSLGVSQVVFRELSRLDDTYIENSTKQWVEDNRVPIDGLLRTIMPDLNRQRRNWTYLGSTAGYYYYNERYRYKNTLEVNLETSSYRALMDCNETSLVQKLVFHSNGNLCGDWDPNEQVMANYFQEIESGMDVGLLT
;
A
#
# COMPACT_ATOMS: atom_id res chain seq x y z
N MET A 1 -25.56 2.18 -14.24
CA MET A 1 -24.22 2.10 -13.64
C MET A 1 -23.86 0.64 -13.62
N LYS A 2 -22.90 0.26 -14.46
CA LYS A 2 -22.44 -1.12 -14.53
C LYS A 2 -21.50 -1.39 -13.37
N THR A 3 -21.85 -2.38 -12.57
CA THR A 3 -21.07 -2.83 -11.42
C THR A 3 -20.49 -4.20 -11.70
N THR A 4 -19.21 -4.38 -11.41
CA THR A 4 -18.54 -5.67 -11.48
C THR A 4 -17.79 -5.89 -10.18
N GLN A 5 -18.23 -6.87 -9.41
CA GLN A 5 -17.51 -7.30 -8.22
C GLN A 5 -16.18 -7.94 -8.63
N THR A 6 -15.09 -7.42 -8.08
CA THR A 6 -13.78 -8.06 -8.13
C THR A 6 -13.53 -8.72 -6.79
N LEU A 7 -12.44 -9.49 -6.71
CA LEU A 7 -12.10 -10.17 -5.47
C LEU A 7 -11.96 -9.22 -4.26
N ARG A 8 -11.45 -8.00 -4.49
CA ARG A 8 -11.14 -7.05 -3.41
C ARG A 8 -12.06 -5.85 -3.35
N ASN A 9 -12.68 -5.51 -4.48
CA ASN A 9 -13.27 -4.20 -4.73
C ASN A 9 -14.48 -4.28 -5.65
N LEU A 10 -15.19 -3.18 -5.79
CA LEU A 10 -16.22 -2.99 -6.81
C LEU A 10 -15.69 -2.11 -7.93
N ARG A 11 -15.73 -2.64 -9.18
CA ARG A 11 -15.50 -1.83 -10.38
C ARG A 11 -16.82 -1.22 -10.82
N LEU A 12 -16.81 0.08 -11.05
CA LEU A 12 -17.99 0.88 -11.32
C LEU A 12 -17.77 1.65 -12.62
N ARG A 13 -18.71 1.53 -13.56
CA ARG A 13 -18.71 2.32 -14.80
C ARG A 13 -20.05 3.04 -14.94
N PRO A 14 -20.09 4.38 -14.78
CA PRO A 14 -21.30 5.15 -15.00
C PRO A 14 -21.65 5.15 -16.49
N ASP A 15 -22.94 5.04 -16.78
CA ASP A 15 -23.51 5.11 -18.12
C ASP A 15 -23.91 6.55 -18.49
N ASP A 16 -24.17 7.40 -17.49
CA ASP A 16 -24.54 8.81 -17.66
C ASP A 16 -23.92 9.75 -16.61
N GLN A 17 -24.22 11.05 -16.73
CA GLN A 17 -23.68 12.10 -15.86
C GLN A 17 -24.22 12.04 -14.42
N GLN A 18 -25.48 11.63 -14.23
CA GLN A 18 -26.08 11.52 -12.92
C GLN A 18 -25.40 10.40 -12.13
N GLU A 19 -25.11 9.28 -12.78
CA GLU A 19 -24.36 8.18 -12.21
C GLU A 19 -22.91 8.53 -11.89
N LEU A 20 -22.24 9.30 -12.75
CA LEU A 20 -20.89 9.81 -12.45
C LEU A 20 -20.90 10.71 -11.22
N ALA A 21 -21.91 11.57 -11.08
CA ALA A 21 -22.06 12.43 -9.90
C ALA A 21 -22.35 11.63 -8.62
N ALA A 22 -23.22 10.62 -8.71
CA ALA A 22 -23.51 9.69 -7.60
C ALA A 22 -22.25 8.91 -7.19
N LEU A 23 -21.47 8.44 -8.18
CA LEU A 23 -20.21 7.74 -7.97
C LEU A 23 -19.18 8.59 -7.22
N ARG A 24 -18.97 9.84 -7.67
CA ARG A 24 -18.02 10.79 -7.08
C ARG A 24 -18.44 11.27 -5.69
N SER A 25 -19.74 11.35 -5.42
CA SER A 25 -20.26 11.75 -4.10
C SER A 25 -20.27 10.58 -3.10
N GLY A 26 -20.66 9.38 -3.54
CA GLY A 26 -20.72 8.18 -2.71
C GLY A 26 -19.36 7.57 -2.39
N LYS A 27 -18.43 7.53 -3.36
CA LYS A 27 -17.07 6.99 -3.18
C LYS A 27 -17.07 5.59 -2.53
N TRP A 28 -16.38 5.42 -1.40
CA TRP A 28 -16.31 4.18 -0.63
C TRP A 28 -17.66 3.80 0.02
N LEU A 29 -18.63 4.71 0.16
CA LEU A 29 -19.97 4.36 0.65
C LEU A 29 -20.75 3.49 -0.34
N LEU A 30 -20.30 3.42 -1.59
CA LEU A 30 -20.84 2.53 -2.62
C LEU A 30 -20.23 1.12 -2.55
N TYR A 31 -19.29 0.91 -1.64
CA TYR A 31 -18.71 -0.41 -1.45
C TYR A 31 -19.66 -1.30 -0.66
N GLU A 32 -20.04 -2.41 -1.26
CA GLU A 32 -20.76 -3.50 -0.59
C GLU A 32 -19.77 -4.57 -0.13
N THR A 33 -20.01 -5.09 1.07
CA THR A 33 -19.15 -6.08 1.70
C THR A 33 -19.07 -7.36 0.86
N VAL A 34 -17.84 -7.77 0.56
CA VAL A 34 -17.53 -9.00 -0.16
C VAL A 34 -17.76 -10.21 0.77
N ALA A 35 -17.86 -11.42 0.20
CA ALA A 35 -17.92 -12.67 0.97
C ALA A 35 -16.82 -12.75 2.05
N SER A 36 -17.12 -13.42 3.16
CA SER A 36 -16.17 -13.70 4.23
C SER A 36 -15.74 -15.17 4.24
N GLU A 37 -14.52 -15.44 4.69
CA GLU A 37 -13.97 -16.77 4.96
C GLU A 37 -13.76 -16.92 6.48
N GLN A 38 -14.15 -18.06 7.05
CA GLN A 38 -13.88 -18.37 8.46
C GLN A 38 -12.52 -19.08 8.56
N VAL A 39 -11.66 -18.62 9.46
CA VAL A 39 -10.33 -19.19 9.66
C VAL A 39 -10.01 -19.30 11.15
N ASN A 40 -9.33 -20.38 11.53
CA ASN A 40 -8.80 -20.53 12.88
C ASN A 40 -7.41 -19.89 12.93
N ILE A 41 -7.23 -18.92 13.83
CA ILE A 41 -5.96 -18.27 14.10
C ILE A 41 -5.72 -18.41 15.61
N GLY A 42 -4.61 -19.07 15.96
CA GLY A 42 -4.36 -19.51 17.32
C GLY A 42 -5.55 -20.34 17.84
N LYS A 43 -6.16 -19.89 18.95
CA LYS A 43 -7.27 -20.60 19.62
C LYS A 43 -8.67 -20.11 19.25
N ARG A 44 -8.81 -19.20 18.27
CA ARG A 44 -10.10 -18.54 17.95
C ARG A 44 -10.41 -18.64 16.47
N THR A 45 -11.71 -18.70 16.16
CA THR A 45 -12.22 -18.58 14.79
C THR A 45 -12.53 -17.12 14.48
N TRP A 46 -12.06 -16.65 13.33
CA TRP A 46 -12.22 -15.28 12.86
C TRP A 46 -12.90 -15.24 11.50
N SER A 47 -13.73 -14.20 11.29
CA SER A 47 -14.30 -13.90 9.99
C SER A 47 -13.40 -12.92 9.24
N LEU A 48 -12.84 -13.36 8.12
CA LEU A 48 -11.93 -12.57 7.30
C LEU A 48 -12.61 -12.20 5.99
N ARG A 49 -12.47 -10.95 5.55
CA ARG A 49 -12.99 -10.54 4.23
C ARG A 49 -12.23 -11.26 3.12
N SER A 50 -12.94 -11.92 2.20
CA SER A 50 -12.29 -12.53 1.04
C SER A 50 -11.58 -11.48 0.20
N GLY A 51 -10.36 -11.77 -0.25
CA GLY A 51 -9.52 -10.80 -0.95
C GLY A 51 -8.74 -9.85 -0.05
N LEU A 52 -8.73 -10.04 1.28
CA LEU A 52 -7.88 -9.25 2.16
C LEU A 52 -6.38 -9.42 1.85
N THR A 53 -5.58 -8.53 2.41
CA THR A 53 -4.12 -8.55 2.26
C THR A 53 -3.45 -8.93 3.57
N PHE A 54 -2.44 -9.78 3.50
CA PHE A 54 -1.47 -10.05 4.55
C PHE A 54 -0.21 -9.20 4.34
N THR A 55 0.24 -8.56 5.43
CA THR A 55 1.42 -7.69 5.46
C THR A 55 2.34 -8.14 6.59
N PRO A 56 3.50 -8.78 6.29
CA PRO A 56 4.62 -8.79 7.22
C PRO A 56 5.12 -7.34 7.33
N TYR A 57 4.90 -6.71 8.49
CA TYR A 57 5.21 -5.29 8.66
C TYR A 57 6.73 -5.07 8.62
N ALA A 58 7.19 -4.32 7.63
CA ALA A 58 8.60 -4.16 7.33
C ALA A 58 9.26 -3.11 8.23
N ASN A 59 9.68 -3.51 9.43
CA ASN A 59 10.48 -2.68 10.36
C ASN A 59 11.74 -3.38 10.90
N PRO A 60 12.55 -4.06 10.07
CA PRO A 60 13.85 -4.58 10.52
C PRO A 60 14.82 -3.45 10.88
N THR A 61 14.69 -2.30 10.24
CA THR A 61 15.44 -1.08 10.52
C THR A 61 14.54 0.14 10.41
N ARG A 62 15.00 1.30 10.90
CA ARG A 62 14.29 2.58 10.72
C ARG A 62 14.20 2.93 9.24
N CYS A 63 13.08 3.53 8.83
CA CYS A 63 12.92 4.01 7.47
C CYS A 63 14.05 4.99 7.12
N ASN A 64 14.59 4.86 5.90
CA ASN A 64 15.63 5.74 5.38
C ASN A 64 15.07 6.97 4.64
N ALA A 65 13.77 7.23 4.79
CA ALA A 65 13.09 8.43 4.34
C ALA A 65 12.24 9.00 5.47
N HIS A 66 12.12 10.32 5.52
CA HIS A 66 11.34 11.04 6.53
C HIS A 66 10.25 11.87 5.85
N CYS A 67 9.38 11.17 5.12
CA CYS A 67 8.29 11.79 4.38
C CYS A 67 7.48 12.69 5.29
N ARG A 68 7.21 13.93 4.87
CA ARG A 68 6.43 14.90 5.65
C ARG A 68 4.99 14.47 5.95
N PHE A 69 4.53 13.44 5.25
CA PHE A 69 3.21 12.83 5.36
C PHE A 69 3.23 11.40 5.90
N CYS A 70 4.35 10.94 6.47
CA CYS A 70 4.51 9.54 6.89
C CYS A 70 3.38 9.11 7.84
N SER A 71 2.59 8.10 7.45
CA SER A 71 1.53 7.54 8.29
C SER A 71 2.07 7.00 9.60
N GLU A 72 3.31 6.51 9.59
CA GLU A 72 3.95 5.94 10.77
C GLU A 72 4.45 6.98 11.78
N GLU A 73 4.34 8.27 11.45
CA GLU A 73 4.56 9.41 12.33
C GLU A 73 3.23 10.06 12.79
N LEU A 74 2.08 9.50 12.35
CA LEU A 74 0.77 9.86 12.89
C LEU A 74 0.51 9.01 14.13
N GLN A 75 0.11 9.65 15.23
CA GLN A 75 -0.20 8.97 16.48
C GLN A 75 -1.71 9.04 16.74
N ARG A 76 -2.34 7.90 17.03
CA ARG A 76 -3.72 7.86 17.50
C ARG A 76 -3.80 8.13 19.01
N LYS A 77 -4.91 8.68 19.48
CA LYS A 77 -5.13 9.01 20.90
C LYS A 77 -4.97 7.80 21.85
N HIS A 78 -5.31 6.59 21.39
CA HIS A 78 -5.16 5.35 22.16
C HIS A 78 -3.77 4.71 22.03
N GLN A 79 -2.94 5.15 21.08
CA GLN A 79 -1.61 4.60 20.84
C GLN A 79 -0.61 5.12 21.86
N LYS A 80 0.04 4.18 22.55
CA LYS A 80 1.12 4.48 23.49
C LYS A 80 2.44 4.82 22.78
N GLN A 81 2.71 4.22 21.62
CA GLN A 81 3.95 4.38 20.87
C GLN A 81 3.69 4.24 19.36
N LEU A 82 4.54 4.88 18.55
CA LEU A 82 4.52 4.72 17.09
C LEU A 82 5.00 3.33 16.68
N THR A 83 4.30 2.68 15.76
CA THR A 83 4.67 1.37 15.20
C THR A 83 6.07 1.40 14.56
N ALA A 84 6.45 2.54 13.95
CA ALA A 84 7.79 2.76 13.37
C ALA A 84 8.96 2.57 14.34
N LEU A 85 8.73 2.67 15.66
CA LEU A 85 9.78 2.56 16.67
C LEU A 85 9.99 1.14 17.20
N GLN A 86 9.07 0.21 16.89
CA GLN A 86 9.12 -1.16 17.36
C GLN A 86 9.94 -2.02 16.40
N LEU A 87 11.26 -1.89 16.36
CA LEU A 87 12.09 -2.62 15.39
C LEU A 87 12.16 -4.13 15.68
N ILE A 88 12.36 -4.93 14.64
CA ILE A 88 12.68 -6.36 14.79
C ILE A 88 14.09 -6.48 15.39
N THR A 89 14.18 -6.98 16.62
CA THR A 89 15.48 -7.18 17.31
C THR A 89 15.98 -8.61 17.25
N ASP A 90 15.08 -9.59 17.08
CA ASP A 90 15.40 -11.02 16.97
C ASP A 90 14.79 -11.56 15.67
N HIS A 91 15.64 -11.75 14.66
CA HIS A 91 15.21 -12.22 13.35
C HIS A 91 14.77 -13.68 13.37
N ASP A 92 15.43 -14.53 14.17
CA ASP A 92 15.10 -15.96 14.21
C ASP A 92 13.73 -16.17 14.81
N ARG A 93 13.48 -15.56 15.97
CA ARG A 93 12.16 -15.58 16.59
C ARG A 93 11.09 -14.99 15.67
N TYR A 94 11.38 -13.86 15.01
CA TYR A 94 10.45 -13.23 14.07
C TYR A 94 10.07 -14.17 12.92
N PHE A 95 11.05 -14.80 12.26
CA PHE A 95 10.77 -15.67 11.11
C PHE A 95 10.15 -17.01 11.49
N SER A 96 10.48 -17.57 12.68
CA SER A 96 9.75 -18.73 13.21
C SER A 96 8.28 -18.41 13.44
N ALA A 97 7.97 -17.25 14.05
CA ALA A 97 6.60 -16.80 14.26
C ALA A 97 5.88 -16.47 12.95
N LEU A 98 6.56 -15.84 11.99
CA LEU A 98 6.00 -15.57 10.67
C LEU A 98 5.66 -16.86 9.93
N SER A 99 6.51 -17.89 10.02
CA SER A 99 6.22 -19.21 9.44
C SER A 99 4.95 -19.81 10.03
N ALA A 100 4.76 -19.70 11.35
CA ALA A 100 3.56 -20.17 12.04
C ALA A 100 2.29 -19.42 11.59
N VAL A 101 2.38 -18.09 11.46
CA VAL A 101 1.29 -17.27 10.91
C VAL A 101 0.91 -17.73 9.51
N LEU A 102 1.90 -17.96 8.64
CA LEU A 102 1.66 -18.41 7.27
C LEU A 102 0.97 -19.79 7.25
N ALA A 103 1.29 -20.68 8.19
CA ALA A 103 0.64 -21.97 8.32
C ALA A 103 -0.85 -21.84 8.70
N ASP A 104 -1.19 -20.98 9.66
CA ASP A 104 -2.59 -20.70 10.02
C ASP A 104 -3.39 -20.11 8.85
N LEU A 105 -2.73 -19.34 7.99
CA LEU A 105 -3.34 -18.70 6.83
C LEU A 105 -3.37 -19.59 5.57
N ALA A 106 -2.73 -20.77 5.59
CA ALA A 106 -2.50 -21.57 4.39
C ALA A 106 -3.81 -22.04 3.70
N GLY A 107 -4.90 -22.17 4.47
CA GLY A 107 -6.23 -22.56 3.98
C GLY A 107 -6.99 -21.45 3.23
N LEU A 108 -6.54 -20.19 3.27
CA LEU A 108 -7.22 -19.08 2.62
C LEU A 108 -7.07 -19.14 1.11
N LYS A 109 -8.17 -19.02 0.39
CA LYS A 109 -8.17 -19.09 -1.09
C LYS A 109 -7.78 -17.77 -1.73
N ASN A 110 -8.09 -16.67 -1.04
CA ASN A 110 -8.09 -15.34 -1.63
C ASN A 110 -7.30 -14.34 -0.79
N LEU A 111 -6.01 -14.62 -0.61
CA LEU A 111 -5.10 -13.77 0.16
C LEU A 111 -4.14 -13.02 -0.78
N GLY A 112 -4.00 -11.70 -0.59
CA GLY A 112 -2.95 -10.91 -1.22
C GLY A 112 -1.75 -10.74 -0.30
N LEU A 113 -0.55 -10.68 -0.85
CA LEU A 113 0.66 -10.27 -0.14
C LEU A 113 0.94 -8.80 -0.42
N SER A 114 1.07 -8.01 0.64
CA SER A 114 1.46 -6.61 0.59
C SER A 114 2.72 -6.44 1.42
N LEU A 115 3.88 -6.24 0.80
CA LEU A 115 5.11 -5.93 1.52
C LEU A 115 5.19 -4.41 1.72
N SER A 116 4.92 -3.98 2.95
CA SER A 116 4.79 -2.59 3.36
C SER A 116 5.11 -2.43 4.87
N GLY A 117 4.99 -1.23 5.41
CA GLY A 117 5.37 -0.85 6.77
C GLY A 117 6.26 0.39 6.70
N LEU A 118 7.57 0.21 6.89
CA LEU A 118 8.57 1.23 6.62
C LEU A 118 9.13 1.09 5.20
N GLU A 119 10.44 0.92 5.04
CA GLU A 119 11.09 0.66 3.77
C GLU A 119 11.58 -0.78 3.71
N ALA A 120 10.77 -1.68 3.16
CA ALA A 120 11.07 -3.12 3.12
C ALA A 120 12.39 -3.46 2.43
N THR A 121 12.85 -2.65 1.48
CA THR A 121 14.10 -2.91 0.76
C THR A 121 15.33 -2.34 1.49
N SER A 122 15.13 -1.52 2.53
CA SER A 122 16.24 -0.90 3.28
C SER A 122 17.07 -1.90 4.07
N ASP A 123 16.56 -3.09 4.33
CA ASP A 123 17.29 -4.22 4.89
C ASP A 123 17.24 -5.42 3.91
N PRO A 124 18.28 -5.60 3.07
CA PRO A 124 18.34 -6.72 2.14
C PRO A 124 18.38 -8.08 2.82
N PHE A 125 18.96 -8.21 4.02
CA PHE A 125 19.05 -9.50 4.72
C PHE A 125 17.66 -9.97 5.16
N TRP A 126 16.90 -9.07 5.79
CA TRP A 126 15.52 -9.36 6.17
C TRP A 126 14.66 -9.70 4.94
N LEU A 127 14.77 -8.91 3.87
CA LEU A 127 13.97 -9.15 2.66
C LEU A 127 14.33 -10.48 1.99
N VAL A 128 15.61 -10.82 1.85
CA VAL A 128 16.04 -12.11 1.29
C VAL A 128 15.46 -13.27 2.10
N ARG A 129 15.54 -13.21 3.43
CA ARG A 129 15.01 -14.27 4.30
C ARG A 129 13.49 -14.39 4.20
N LEU A 130 12.77 -13.27 4.07
CA LEU A 130 11.34 -13.28 3.80
C LEU A 130 11.01 -13.93 2.45
N LEU A 131 11.73 -13.57 1.39
CA LEU A 131 11.52 -14.14 0.06
C LEU A 131 11.82 -15.65 0.07
N GLN A 132 12.87 -16.10 0.76
CA GLN A 132 13.17 -17.53 0.93
C GLN A 132 12.05 -18.28 1.67
N LEU A 133 11.50 -17.70 2.74
CA LEU A 133 10.35 -18.28 3.44
C LEU A 133 9.12 -18.39 2.52
N LEU A 134 8.88 -17.38 1.68
CA LEU A 134 7.79 -17.40 0.70
C LEU A 134 8.04 -18.37 -0.47
N GLN A 135 9.29 -18.76 -0.71
CA GLN A 135 9.66 -19.72 -1.75
C GLN A 135 9.47 -21.18 -1.33
N SER A 136 9.40 -21.50 -0.04
CA SER A 136 9.36 -22.90 0.44
C SER A 136 8.12 -23.67 -0.03
N GLN A 137 7.06 -22.99 -0.50
CA GLN A 137 5.78 -23.48 -1.05
C GLN A 137 4.94 -24.40 -0.14
N GLN A 138 5.54 -25.17 0.77
CA GLN A 138 4.83 -26.05 1.69
C GLN A 138 4.30 -25.25 2.88
N GLY A 139 3.03 -25.47 3.23
CA GLY A 139 2.42 -24.88 4.43
C GLY A 139 2.30 -23.35 4.43
N ILE A 140 2.46 -22.68 3.28
CA ILE A 140 2.25 -21.24 3.15
C ILE A 140 1.04 -20.93 2.25
N PRO A 141 0.38 -19.76 2.42
CA PRO A 141 -0.78 -19.40 1.61
C PRO A 141 -0.39 -19.17 0.15
N ARG A 142 -1.30 -19.53 -0.76
CA ARG A 142 -1.20 -19.12 -2.15
C ARG A 142 -1.66 -17.68 -2.29
N PHE A 143 -0.70 -16.78 -2.44
CA PHE A 143 -1.00 -15.37 -2.70
C PHE A 143 -1.45 -15.18 -4.15
N ASN A 144 -2.64 -14.62 -4.34
CA ASN A 144 -3.20 -14.33 -5.66
C ASN A 144 -2.84 -12.93 -6.19
N GLU A 145 -2.12 -12.15 -5.38
CA GLU A 145 -1.51 -10.88 -5.73
C GLU A 145 -0.33 -10.65 -4.79
N ARG A 146 0.80 -10.19 -5.31
CA ARG A 146 2.01 -9.85 -4.57
C ARG A 146 2.46 -8.45 -4.96
N VAL A 147 2.45 -7.54 -4.00
CA VAL A 147 2.81 -6.14 -4.19
C VAL A 147 3.90 -5.76 -3.20
N LEU A 148 4.94 -5.09 -3.68
CA LEU A 148 5.94 -4.45 -2.84
C LEU A 148 5.82 -2.94 -2.94
N TYR A 149 5.73 -2.27 -1.79
CA TYR A 149 5.80 -0.82 -1.67
C TYR A 149 7.22 -0.43 -1.26
N THR A 150 7.83 0.52 -1.99
CA THR A 150 9.21 0.95 -1.73
C THR A 150 9.46 2.37 -2.24
N ASN A 151 10.45 3.06 -1.67
CA ASN A 151 11.06 4.27 -2.21
C ASN A 151 12.23 3.98 -3.18
N GLY A 152 12.55 2.70 -3.39
CA GLY A 152 13.53 2.20 -4.35
C GLY A 152 14.99 2.19 -3.85
N SER A 153 15.27 2.75 -2.68
CA SER A 153 16.64 2.89 -2.15
C SER A 153 17.37 1.55 -2.00
N GLY A 154 16.70 0.54 -1.46
CA GLY A 154 17.27 -0.80 -1.28
C GLY A 154 17.48 -1.53 -2.59
N LEU A 155 16.55 -1.43 -3.54
CA LEU A 155 16.69 -2.03 -4.88
C LEU A 155 17.86 -1.42 -5.65
N HIS A 156 18.12 -0.12 -5.49
CA HIS A 156 19.28 0.52 -6.10
C HIS A 156 20.59 0.01 -5.48
N ARG A 157 20.66 -0.09 -4.16
CA ARG A 157 21.87 -0.54 -3.44
C ARG A 157 22.14 -2.04 -3.58
N SER A 158 21.09 -2.84 -3.66
CA SER A 158 21.12 -4.30 -3.71
C SER A 158 20.29 -4.79 -4.89
N PRO A 159 20.79 -4.61 -6.13
CA PRO A 159 20.03 -4.91 -7.34
C PRO A 159 19.66 -6.38 -7.49
N ASP A 160 20.34 -7.28 -6.78
CA ASP A 160 20.04 -8.72 -6.80
C ASP A 160 18.63 -9.03 -6.27
N LEU A 161 18.09 -8.16 -5.40
CA LEU A 161 16.72 -8.24 -4.91
C LEU A 161 15.69 -8.19 -6.06
N ILE A 162 16.00 -7.52 -7.18
CA ILE A 162 15.10 -7.44 -8.33
C ILE A 162 14.88 -8.83 -8.93
N PHE A 163 15.91 -9.67 -8.98
CA PHE A 163 15.80 -11.03 -9.50
C PHE A 163 15.01 -11.93 -8.54
N LEU A 164 15.25 -11.84 -7.23
CA LEU A 164 14.48 -12.61 -6.26
C LEU A 164 12.98 -12.26 -6.27
N LEU A 165 12.65 -10.97 -6.43
CA LEU A 165 11.26 -10.53 -6.60
C LEU A 165 10.66 -11.02 -7.92
N GLN A 166 11.45 -11.07 -8.99
CA GLN A 166 11.06 -11.63 -10.29
C GLN A 166 10.78 -13.13 -10.19
N ASP A 167 11.64 -13.89 -9.52
CA ASP A 167 11.52 -15.34 -9.35
C ASP A 167 10.27 -15.73 -8.53
N LEU A 168 9.87 -14.88 -7.58
CA LEU A 168 8.63 -15.03 -6.83
C LEU A 168 7.39 -14.47 -7.55
N ALA A 169 7.54 -14.03 -8.80
CA ALA A 169 6.48 -13.49 -9.63
C ALA A 169 5.65 -12.41 -8.91
N PHE A 170 6.32 -11.36 -8.42
CA PHE A 170 5.61 -10.18 -7.92
C PHE A 170 4.80 -9.52 -9.04
N ASP A 171 3.52 -9.25 -8.78
CA ASP A 171 2.61 -8.66 -9.77
C ASP A 171 2.98 -7.22 -10.11
N ARG A 172 3.49 -6.48 -9.12
CA ARG A 172 4.05 -5.13 -9.33
C ARG A 172 4.91 -4.65 -8.17
N LEU A 173 5.76 -3.69 -8.47
CA LEU A 173 6.40 -2.80 -7.50
C LEU A 173 5.71 -1.44 -7.52
N GLU A 174 5.22 -0.97 -6.37
CA GLU A 174 4.76 0.41 -6.20
C GLU A 174 5.91 1.28 -5.67
N ILE A 175 6.57 2.00 -6.59
CA ILE A 175 7.77 2.79 -6.29
C ILE A 175 7.39 4.25 -6.05
N SER A 176 7.71 4.75 -4.86
CA SER A 176 7.31 6.08 -4.41
C SER A 176 8.23 7.19 -4.93
N ARG A 177 7.63 8.17 -5.60
CA ARG A 177 8.27 9.41 -6.05
C ARG A 177 7.23 10.51 -6.12
N CYS A 178 7.37 11.54 -5.29
CA CYS A 178 6.34 12.58 -5.15
C CYS A 178 6.49 13.73 -6.15
N HIS A 179 7.62 13.80 -6.87
CA HIS A 179 7.84 14.85 -7.86
C HIS A 179 8.93 14.48 -8.87
N TYR A 180 8.81 14.96 -10.11
CA TYR A 180 9.80 14.77 -11.19
C TYR A 180 11.03 15.68 -11.03
N LYS A 181 10.92 16.78 -10.27
CA LYS A 181 12.05 17.61 -9.84
C LYS A 181 12.59 17.14 -8.51
N GLU A 182 13.84 16.69 -8.51
CA GLU A 182 14.60 16.19 -7.36
C GLU A 182 14.48 17.07 -6.10
N ARG A 183 14.74 18.38 -6.21
CA ARG A 183 14.69 19.31 -5.07
C ARG A 183 13.30 19.38 -4.42
N ILE A 184 12.24 19.26 -5.20
CA ILE A 184 10.87 19.28 -4.69
C ILE A 184 10.55 17.93 -4.04
N ASN A 185 10.89 16.82 -4.71
CA ASN A 185 10.74 15.49 -4.14
C ASN A 185 11.45 15.38 -2.79
N GLN A 186 12.67 15.89 -2.68
CA GLN A 186 13.46 15.83 -1.45
C GLN A 186 12.87 16.66 -0.31
N ARG A 187 12.16 17.76 -0.60
CA ARG A 187 11.45 18.53 0.45
C ARG A 187 10.25 17.77 1.01
N ILE A 188 9.66 16.89 0.21
CA ILE A 188 8.44 16.15 0.51
C ILE A 188 8.75 14.79 1.14
N MET A 189 9.52 13.94 0.44
CA MET A 189 9.87 12.59 0.89
C MET A 189 11.05 12.56 1.86
N TYR A 190 11.94 13.55 1.78
CA TYR A 190 13.14 13.65 2.62
C TYR A 190 13.91 12.32 2.73
N ILE A 191 14.33 11.79 1.58
CA ILE A 191 15.13 10.55 1.51
C ILE A 191 16.53 10.86 2.06
N ASN A 192 17.09 9.99 2.90
CA ASN A 192 18.41 10.20 3.49
C ASN A 192 19.47 10.43 2.39
N ARG A 193 20.36 11.41 2.61
CA ARG A 193 21.34 11.85 1.59
C ARG A 193 22.36 10.78 1.20
N ASN A 194 22.53 9.75 2.03
CA ASN A 194 23.35 8.58 1.74
C ASN A 194 22.63 7.54 0.85
N GLN A 195 21.36 7.73 0.51
CA GLN A 195 20.63 6.89 -0.45
C GLN A 195 20.63 7.55 -1.83
N ALA A 196 21.38 7.02 -2.79
CA ALA A 196 21.57 7.65 -4.11
C ALA A 196 20.25 8.04 -4.82
N VAL A 197 19.19 7.24 -4.64
CA VAL A 197 17.86 7.47 -5.23
C VAL A 197 17.18 8.78 -4.82
N TRP A 198 17.70 9.51 -3.81
CA TRP A 198 17.24 10.89 -3.58
C TRP A 198 17.47 11.75 -4.83
N GLN A 199 18.50 11.42 -5.62
CA GLN A 199 18.78 12.05 -6.90
C GLN A 199 17.97 11.46 -8.05
N ASN A 200 17.68 12.27 -9.06
CA ASN A 200 16.94 11.80 -10.23
C ASN A 200 17.73 10.78 -11.05
N VAL A 201 19.03 11.00 -11.28
CA VAL A 201 19.86 10.10 -12.11
C VAL A 201 19.77 8.66 -11.59
N ALA A 202 20.07 8.44 -10.31
CA ALA A 202 20.01 7.11 -9.69
C ALA A 202 18.60 6.49 -9.68
N TYR A 203 17.57 7.31 -9.46
CA TYR A 203 16.18 6.83 -9.52
C TYR A 203 15.77 6.41 -10.93
N GLU A 204 16.10 7.21 -11.94
CA GLU A 204 15.75 6.90 -13.33
C GLU A 204 16.49 5.65 -13.83
N GLU A 205 17.75 5.48 -13.45
CA GLU A 205 18.51 4.24 -13.69
C GLU A 205 17.83 3.03 -13.05
N LEU A 206 17.41 3.15 -11.78
CA LEU A 206 16.66 2.09 -11.10
C LEU A 206 15.36 1.75 -11.85
N ILE A 207 14.54 2.74 -12.19
CA ILE A 207 13.26 2.51 -12.88
C ILE A 207 13.47 1.79 -14.21
N ARG A 208 14.43 2.23 -15.03
CA ARG A 208 14.76 1.56 -16.30
C ARG A 208 15.22 0.12 -16.09
N LYS A 209 15.99 -0.14 -15.03
CA LYS A 209 16.46 -1.50 -14.67
C LYS A 209 15.31 -2.42 -14.24
N VAL A 210 14.33 -1.90 -13.51
CA VAL A 210 13.19 -2.69 -13.01
C VAL A 210 12.14 -2.93 -14.10
N ASN A 211 11.80 -1.91 -14.91
CA ASN A 211 10.70 -1.97 -15.89
C ASN A 211 10.82 -3.14 -16.89
N GLY A 212 12.03 -3.61 -17.19
CA GLY A 212 12.26 -4.77 -18.07
C GLY A 212 12.04 -6.14 -17.41
N ARG A 213 11.75 -6.18 -16.10
CA ARG A 213 11.73 -7.40 -15.28
C ARG A 213 10.45 -7.57 -14.48
N LEU A 214 9.98 -6.47 -13.89
CA LEU A 214 8.82 -6.43 -13.02
C LEU A 214 7.93 -5.24 -13.42
N PRO A 215 6.60 -5.38 -13.40
CA PRO A 215 5.71 -4.26 -13.61
C PRO A 215 5.94 -3.18 -12.54
N VAL A 216 6.16 -1.94 -12.97
CA VAL A 216 6.29 -0.79 -12.06
C VAL A 216 5.04 0.06 -12.14
N LYS A 217 4.52 0.39 -10.95
CA LYS A 217 3.52 1.41 -10.76
C LYS A 217 4.13 2.55 -9.94
N SER A 218 4.34 3.70 -10.55
CA SER A 218 4.88 4.86 -9.81
C SER A 218 3.80 5.45 -8.91
N SER A 219 4.13 5.62 -7.63
CA SER A 219 3.24 6.16 -6.61
C SER A 219 3.64 7.59 -6.25
N CYS A 220 2.75 8.54 -6.54
CA CYS A 220 2.95 9.97 -6.28
C CYS A 220 1.89 10.46 -5.28
N ILE A 221 2.32 10.95 -4.12
CA ILE A 221 1.42 11.63 -3.19
C ILE A 221 1.19 13.06 -3.68
N LEU A 222 -0.07 13.45 -3.83
CA LEU A 222 -0.48 14.79 -4.23
C LEU A 222 -0.34 15.74 -3.04
N THR A 223 0.41 16.83 -3.23
CA THR A 223 0.71 17.79 -2.15
C THR A 223 0.83 19.19 -2.74
N LYS A 224 0.43 20.23 -1.99
CA LYS A 224 0.56 21.63 -2.42
C LYS A 224 1.98 22.01 -2.90
N PRO A 225 3.08 21.61 -2.22
CA PRO A 225 4.44 21.89 -2.69
C PRO A 225 4.93 20.98 -3.82
N GLY A 226 4.21 19.90 -4.14
CA GLY A 226 4.56 18.93 -5.17
C GLY A 226 3.60 18.99 -6.36
N VAL A 227 3.16 17.81 -6.83
CA VAL A 227 2.12 17.74 -7.86
C VAL A 227 0.78 18.15 -7.24
N ASN A 228 0.25 19.29 -7.68
CA ASN A 228 -0.90 19.95 -7.04
C ASN A 228 -2.05 20.31 -7.99
N ASP A 229 -1.86 20.18 -9.31
CA ASP A 229 -2.87 20.41 -10.32
C ASP A 229 -2.70 19.44 -11.51
N VAL A 230 -3.64 19.48 -12.46
CA VAL A 230 -3.62 18.59 -13.63
C VAL A 230 -2.44 18.88 -14.58
N ASN A 231 -1.95 20.12 -14.65
CA ASN A 231 -0.81 20.45 -15.50
C ASN A 231 0.49 19.86 -14.92
N GLU A 232 0.69 19.93 -13.59
CA GLU A 232 1.80 19.28 -12.91
C GLU A 232 1.68 17.75 -12.98
N MET A 233 0.46 17.20 -12.91
CA MET A 233 0.24 15.77 -13.16
C MET A 233 0.70 15.39 -14.57
N GLU A 234 0.32 16.13 -15.61
CA GLU A 234 0.73 15.85 -16.99
C GLU A 234 2.25 15.90 -17.16
N LYS A 235 2.95 16.86 -16.53
CA LYS A 235 4.42 16.91 -16.51
C LYS A 235 5.03 15.69 -15.81
N TYR A 236 4.45 15.26 -14.68
CA TYR A 236 4.88 14.07 -13.97
C TYR A 236 4.67 12.81 -14.83
N LEU A 237 3.50 12.67 -15.48
CA LEU A 237 3.17 11.54 -16.34
C LEU A 237 4.08 11.48 -17.56
N ASP A 238 4.40 12.62 -18.18
CA ASP A 238 5.34 12.69 -19.29
C ASP A 238 6.76 12.27 -18.89
N TRP A 239 7.21 12.65 -17.69
CA TRP A 239 8.47 12.16 -17.15
C TRP A 239 8.42 10.64 -16.91
N GLN A 240 7.36 10.10 -16.29
CA GLN A 240 7.22 8.66 -16.07
C GLN A 240 7.16 7.85 -17.37
N LEU A 241 6.45 8.35 -18.38
CA LEU A 241 6.43 7.78 -19.73
C LEU A 241 7.84 7.71 -20.33
N SER A 242 8.66 8.76 -20.17
CA SER A 242 10.04 8.77 -20.65
C SER A 242 10.95 7.71 -19.98
N LEU A 243 10.53 7.18 -18.83
CA LEU A 243 11.21 6.09 -18.12
C LEU A 243 10.66 4.69 -18.47
N GLY A 244 9.62 4.62 -19.31
CA GLY A 244 8.96 3.38 -19.69
C GLY A 244 7.97 2.83 -18.65
N VAL A 245 7.57 3.65 -17.67
CA VAL A 245 6.55 3.26 -16.69
C VAL A 245 5.18 3.14 -17.37
N SER A 246 4.43 2.09 -17.04
CA SER A 246 3.13 1.79 -17.63
C SER A 246 1.94 2.10 -16.70
N GLN A 247 2.19 2.31 -15.41
CA GLN A 247 1.16 2.65 -14.42
C GLN A 247 1.62 3.76 -13.48
N VAL A 248 0.72 4.71 -13.19
CA VAL A 248 0.92 5.76 -12.18
C VAL A 248 -0.30 5.82 -11.28
N VAL A 249 -0.07 5.97 -9.98
CA VAL A 249 -1.12 6.37 -9.03
C VAL A 249 -0.78 7.71 -8.41
N PHE A 250 -1.74 8.63 -8.47
CA PHE A 250 -1.78 9.85 -7.69
C PHE A 250 -2.65 9.62 -6.47
N ARG A 251 -2.08 9.77 -5.28
CA ARG A 251 -2.79 9.53 -4.02
C ARG A 251 -3.04 10.85 -3.33
N GLU A 252 -4.29 11.13 -3.02
CA GLU A 252 -4.67 12.16 -2.07
C GLU A 252 -4.12 11.80 -0.70
N LEU A 253 -3.63 12.80 0.05
CA LEU A 253 -3.41 12.60 1.48
C LEU A 253 -4.73 12.20 2.16
N SER A 254 -4.67 11.15 2.98
CA SER A 254 -5.83 10.59 3.68
C SER A 254 -6.56 11.65 4.50
N ARG A 255 -7.88 11.52 4.58
CA ARG A 255 -8.70 12.34 5.47
C ARG A 255 -8.49 11.83 6.90
N LEU A 256 -7.79 12.64 7.70
CA LEU A 256 -7.62 12.40 9.13
C LEU A 256 -8.87 12.85 9.88
N ASP A 257 -9.21 12.16 10.96
CA ASP A 257 -10.30 12.52 11.87
C ASP A 257 -9.74 12.91 13.25
N ASP A 258 -10.64 13.13 14.20
CA ASP A 258 -10.31 13.53 15.57
C ASP A 258 -9.69 12.39 16.41
N THR A 259 -9.50 11.19 15.87
CA THR A 259 -8.82 10.10 16.58
C THR A 259 -7.30 10.28 16.63
N TYR A 260 -6.74 11.16 15.78
CA TYR A 260 -5.32 11.46 15.73
C TYR A 260 -4.92 12.60 16.65
N ILE A 261 -3.74 12.49 17.25
CA ILE A 261 -3.12 13.52 18.08
C ILE A 261 -2.57 14.62 17.19
N GLU A 262 -2.69 15.87 17.64
CA GLU A 262 -2.09 17.01 16.96
C GLU A 262 -0.56 16.93 17.04
N ASN A 263 0.08 16.90 15.88
CA ASN A 263 1.54 16.89 15.76
C ASN A 263 1.96 17.52 14.43
N SER A 264 3.26 17.72 14.24
CA SER A 264 3.77 18.36 13.01
C SER A 264 3.38 17.62 11.73
N THR A 265 3.23 16.29 11.78
CA THR A 265 2.86 15.46 10.62
C THR A 265 1.39 15.65 10.26
N LYS A 266 0.48 15.58 11.26
CA LYS A 266 -0.96 15.84 11.07
C LYS A 266 -1.18 17.24 10.51
N GLN A 267 -0.59 18.26 11.12
CA GLN A 267 -0.67 19.64 10.65
C GLN A 267 -0.17 19.77 9.21
N TRP A 268 0.99 19.17 8.89
CA TRP A 268 1.53 19.22 7.53
C TRP A 268 0.60 18.53 6.52
N VAL A 269 0.03 17.38 6.88
CA VAL A 269 -0.91 16.63 6.04
C VAL A 269 -2.14 17.47 5.73
N GLU A 270 -2.75 18.10 6.74
CA GLU A 270 -3.93 18.95 6.57
C GLU A 270 -3.61 20.19 5.73
N ASP A 271 -2.50 20.87 6.01
CA ASP A 271 -2.08 22.10 5.33
C ASP A 271 -1.72 21.87 3.87
N ASN A 272 -1.20 20.69 3.51
CA ASN A 272 -0.64 20.42 2.18
C ASN A 272 -1.50 19.48 1.33
N ARG A 273 -2.70 19.11 1.81
CA ARG A 273 -3.63 18.27 1.07
C ARG A 273 -4.09 18.92 -0.24
N VAL A 274 -4.08 18.12 -1.31
CA VAL A 274 -4.62 18.48 -2.63
C VAL A 274 -5.78 17.55 -2.94
N PRO A 275 -7.03 18.03 -2.88
CA PRO A 275 -8.17 17.14 -3.07
C PRO A 275 -8.33 16.64 -4.50
N ILE A 276 -8.55 15.33 -4.68
CA ILE A 276 -8.68 14.77 -6.03
C ILE A 276 -9.97 15.23 -6.72
N ASP A 277 -11.02 15.58 -5.98
CA ASP A 277 -12.32 15.97 -6.56
C ASP A 277 -12.19 17.16 -7.52
N GLY A 278 -11.29 18.11 -7.22
CA GLY A 278 -10.98 19.22 -8.11
C GLY A 278 -10.27 18.74 -9.39
N LEU A 279 -9.28 17.88 -9.25
CA LEU A 279 -8.51 17.31 -10.36
C LEU A 279 -9.39 16.48 -11.29
N LEU A 280 -10.27 15.65 -10.73
CA LEU A 280 -11.25 14.83 -11.46
C LEU A 280 -12.20 15.71 -12.29
N ARG A 281 -12.69 16.82 -11.73
CA ARG A 281 -13.51 17.80 -12.46
C ARG A 281 -12.73 18.54 -13.55
N THR A 282 -11.42 18.75 -13.39
CA THR A 282 -10.57 19.35 -14.43
C THR A 282 -10.25 18.36 -15.56
N ILE A 283 -10.06 17.08 -15.25
CA ILE A 283 -9.78 16.02 -16.24
C ILE A 283 -11.04 15.65 -17.01
N MET A 284 -12.15 15.43 -16.30
CA MET A 284 -13.41 14.99 -16.88
C MET A 284 -14.57 15.55 -16.04
N PRO A 285 -15.04 16.78 -16.29
CA PRO A 285 -16.21 17.34 -15.60
C PRO A 285 -17.48 16.49 -15.82
N ASP A 286 -17.64 15.95 -17.02
CA ASP A 286 -18.73 15.06 -17.40
C ASP A 286 -18.28 14.01 -18.43
N LEU A 287 -19.08 12.97 -18.64
CA LEU A 287 -18.73 11.85 -19.53
C LEU A 287 -18.53 12.24 -21.00
N ASN A 288 -19.09 13.36 -21.45
CA ASN A 288 -18.97 13.84 -22.83
C ASN A 288 -17.82 14.83 -23.00
N ARG A 289 -17.28 15.36 -21.91
CA ARG A 289 -16.22 16.37 -21.90
C ARG A 289 -15.04 15.85 -21.13
N GLN A 290 -14.10 15.27 -21.86
CA GLN A 290 -12.83 14.81 -21.33
C GLN A 290 -11.67 15.67 -21.84
N ARG A 291 -10.72 15.97 -20.95
CA ARG A 291 -9.48 16.66 -21.29
C ARG A 291 -8.68 15.85 -22.30
N ARG A 292 -8.05 16.55 -23.27
CA ARG A 292 -7.21 15.94 -24.30
C ARG A 292 -6.17 14.98 -23.70
N ASN A 293 -5.94 13.86 -24.37
CA ASN A 293 -5.02 12.77 -23.98
C ASN A 293 -5.47 11.93 -22.78
N TRP A 294 -6.57 12.26 -22.11
CA TRP A 294 -7.14 11.42 -21.06
C TRP A 294 -8.29 10.60 -21.65
N THR A 295 -8.38 9.34 -21.26
CA THR A 295 -9.51 8.46 -21.56
C THR A 295 -9.98 7.79 -20.28
N TYR A 296 -11.24 7.97 -19.88
CA TYR A 296 -11.77 7.37 -18.67
C TYR A 296 -11.98 5.86 -18.84
N LEU A 297 -11.54 5.07 -17.86
CA LEU A 297 -11.63 3.61 -17.87
C LEU A 297 -12.69 3.07 -16.92
N GLY A 298 -13.07 3.83 -15.91
CA GLY A 298 -13.98 3.43 -14.84
C GLY A 298 -13.47 3.83 -13.47
N SER A 299 -14.19 3.45 -12.43
CA SER A 299 -13.82 3.68 -11.04
C SER A 299 -13.70 2.37 -10.27
N THR A 300 -13.01 2.43 -9.14
CA THR A 300 -12.95 1.37 -8.15
C THR A 300 -13.39 1.92 -6.80
N ALA A 301 -14.31 1.24 -6.13
CA ALA A 301 -14.63 1.47 -4.72
C ALA A 301 -14.16 0.27 -3.89
N GLY A 302 -13.48 0.54 -2.79
CA GLY A 302 -13.08 -0.41 -1.76
C GLY A 302 -13.63 0.01 -0.40
N TYR A 303 -13.43 -0.83 0.62
CA TYR A 303 -14.00 -0.65 1.96
C TYR A 303 -13.67 0.68 2.64
N TYR A 304 -12.58 1.37 2.26
CA TYR A 304 -12.23 2.69 2.80
C TYR A 304 -11.60 3.64 1.78
N TYR A 305 -11.58 3.24 0.50
CA TYR A 305 -10.90 3.99 -0.56
C TYR A 305 -11.69 3.99 -1.86
N TYR A 306 -11.39 4.97 -2.70
CA TYR A 306 -12.00 5.15 -4.00
C TYR A 306 -10.96 5.64 -5.01
N ASN A 307 -11.00 5.15 -6.24
CA ASN A 307 -10.20 5.71 -7.32
C ASN A 307 -10.98 5.83 -8.64
N GLU A 308 -10.60 6.84 -9.44
CA GLU A 308 -10.93 6.92 -10.85
C GLU A 308 -9.72 6.52 -11.68
N ARG A 309 -9.95 5.66 -12.68
CA ARG A 309 -8.94 5.11 -13.56
C ARG A 309 -9.04 5.76 -14.93
N TYR A 310 -7.88 6.11 -15.46
CA TYR A 310 -7.73 6.76 -16.75
C TYR A 310 -6.62 6.10 -17.56
N ARG A 311 -6.65 6.31 -18.87
CA ARG A 311 -5.52 6.10 -19.76
C ARG A 311 -5.03 7.46 -20.24
N TYR A 312 -3.75 7.73 -20.06
CA TYR A 312 -3.08 8.95 -20.53
C TYR A 312 -2.27 8.65 -21.79
N LYS A 313 -2.42 9.48 -22.82
CA LYS A 313 -1.80 9.35 -24.16
C LYS A 313 -1.94 7.94 -24.77
N ASN A 314 -3.06 7.25 -24.48
CA ASN A 314 -3.36 5.89 -24.92
C ASN A 314 -2.37 4.80 -24.48
N THR A 315 -1.42 5.10 -23.58
CA THR A 315 -0.34 4.16 -23.20
C THR A 315 -0.27 3.94 -21.69
N LEU A 316 -0.37 5.01 -20.89
CA LEU A 316 -0.14 4.95 -19.45
C LEU A 316 -1.47 4.81 -18.70
N GLU A 317 -1.58 3.83 -17.79
CA GLU A 317 -2.71 3.77 -16.86
C GLU A 317 -2.47 4.71 -15.68
N VAL A 318 -3.47 5.53 -15.35
CA VAL A 318 -3.40 6.56 -14.31
C VAL A 318 -4.56 6.41 -13.35
N ASN A 319 -4.27 6.25 -12.07
CA ASN A 319 -5.27 6.16 -11.02
C ASN A 319 -5.20 7.41 -10.13
N LEU A 320 -6.32 8.09 -9.91
CA LEU A 320 -6.43 9.13 -8.89
C LEU A 320 -7.19 8.54 -7.71
N GLU A 321 -6.55 8.46 -6.56
CA GLU A 321 -7.06 7.71 -5.40
C GLU A 321 -7.24 8.60 -4.16
N THR A 322 -8.31 8.35 -3.43
CA THR A 322 -8.64 8.94 -2.13
C THR A 322 -8.94 7.84 -1.12
N SER A 323 -8.67 8.12 0.15
CA SER A 323 -9.01 7.23 1.26
C SER A 323 -9.53 8.02 2.46
N SER A 324 -10.33 7.34 3.28
CA SER A 324 -10.88 7.87 4.52
C SER A 324 -10.49 7.00 5.69
N TYR A 325 -9.76 7.57 6.66
CA TYR A 325 -9.45 6.83 7.89
C TYR A 325 -10.69 6.64 8.76
N ARG A 326 -11.65 7.57 8.73
CA ARG A 326 -12.95 7.36 9.38
C ARG A 326 -13.67 6.12 8.83
N ALA A 327 -13.75 5.98 7.50
CA ALA A 327 -14.38 4.81 6.88
C ALA A 327 -13.62 3.51 7.20
N LEU A 328 -12.29 3.58 7.29
CA LEU A 328 -11.47 2.46 7.75
C LEU A 328 -11.82 2.09 9.20
N MET A 329 -11.96 3.06 10.10
CA MET A 329 -12.35 2.83 11.50
C MET A 329 -13.76 2.24 11.60
N ASP A 330 -14.74 2.80 10.88
CA ASP A 330 -16.10 2.25 10.84
C ASP A 330 -16.10 0.78 10.36
N CYS A 331 -15.27 0.43 9.37
CA CYS A 331 -15.11 -0.96 8.94
C CYS A 331 -14.43 -1.85 9.99
N ASN A 332 -13.46 -1.30 10.73
CA ASN A 332 -12.75 -1.99 11.80
C ASN A 332 -13.64 -2.22 13.05
N GLU A 333 -14.71 -1.44 13.25
CA GLU A 333 -15.68 -1.69 14.33
C GLU A 333 -16.58 -2.90 14.04
N THR A 334 -16.59 -3.41 12.80
CA THR A 334 -17.29 -4.64 12.46
C THR A 334 -16.53 -5.88 12.92
N SER A 335 -17.21 -7.02 13.08
CA SER A 335 -16.56 -8.30 13.38
C SER A 335 -15.80 -8.91 12.19
N LEU A 336 -15.78 -8.24 11.03
CA LEU A 336 -15.16 -8.71 9.81
C LEU A 336 -13.77 -8.07 9.64
N VAL A 337 -12.73 -8.90 9.66
CA VAL A 337 -11.35 -8.44 9.51
C VAL A 337 -11.06 -8.05 8.06
N GLN A 338 -10.57 -6.81 7.86
CA GLN A 338 -10.43 -6.20 6.53
C GLN A 338 -9.03 -6.37 5.91
N LYS A 339 -8.01 -6.57 6.75
CA LYS A 339 -6.59 -6.73 6.43
C LYS A 339 -5.91 -7.56 7.54
N LEU A 340 -4.72 -8.08 7.25
CA LEU A 340 -3.87 -8.75 8.23
C LEU A 340 -2.50 -8.09 8.25
N VAL A 341 -1.99 -7.77 9.42
CA VAL A 341 -0.66 -7.21 9.63
C VAL A 341 0.05 -8.02 10.71
N PHE A 342 1.21 -8.60 10.37
CA PHE A 342 2.07 -9.27 11.34
C PHE A 342 3.15 -8.30 11.81
N HIS A 343 3.16 -8.01 13.10
CA HIS A 343 4.02 -7.01 13.72
C HIS A 343 5.26 -7.63 14.36
N SER A 344 6.29 -6.80 14.55
CA SER A 344 7.58 -7.18 15.17
C SER A 344 7.49 -7.63 16.62
N ASN A 345 6.36 -7.36 17.31
CA ASN A 345 6.08 -7.84 18.66
C ASN A 345 5.43 -9.24 18.69
N GLY A 346 5.28 -9.89 17.53
CA GLY A 346 4.69 -11.22 17.37
C GLY A 346 3.16 -11.22 17.27
N ASN A 347 2.50 -10.07 17.32
CA ASN A 347 1.06 -10.00 17.12
C ASN A 347 0.69 -10.10 15.64
N LEU A 348 -0.29 -10.94 15.33
CA LEU A 348 -1.08 -10.86 14.12
C LEU A 348 -2.32 -10.01 14.41
N CYS A 349 -2.50 -8.91 13.67
CA CYS A 349 -3.57 -7.94 13.91
C CYS A 349 -4.44 -7.72 12.67
N GLY A 350 -5.68 -7.31 12.91
CA GLY A 350 -6.59 -6.77 11.90
C GLY A 350 -6.36 -5.28 11.57
N ASP A 351 -5.40 -4.62 12.24
CA ASP A 351 -5.06 -3.21 12.04
C ASP A 351 -3.55 -2.93 11.94
N TRP A 352 -3.20 -1.71 11.51
CA TRP A 352 -1.83 -1.20 11.47
C TRP A 352 -1.27 -0.84 12.85
N ASP A 353 -2.12 -0.75 13.87
CA ASP A 353 -1.68 -0.68 15.26
C ASP A 353 -1.38 -2.09 15.80
N PRO A 354 -0.17 -2.33 16.34
CA PRO A 354 0.20 -3.63 16.89
C PRO A 354 -0.60 -4.05 18.13
N ASN A 355 -1.44 -3.18 18.70
CA ASN A 355 -2.26 -3.47 19.89
C ASN A 355 -3.78 -3.50 19.60
N GLU A 356 -4.20 -3.17 18.38
CA GLU A 356 -5.61 -3.16 17.99
C GLU A 356 -5.97 -4.40 17.19
N GLN A 357 -7.17 -4.94 17.41
CA GLN A 357 -7.66 -6.17 16.77
C GLN A 357 -6.63 -7.31 16.79
N VAL A 358 -5.97 -7.53 17.93
CA VAL A 358 -4.99 -8.60 18.10
C VAL A 358 -5.72 -9.95 18.01
N MET A 359 -5.30 -10.75 17.03
CA MET A 359 -5.90 -12.05 16.75
C MET A 359 -5.20 -13.18 17.51
N ALA A 360 -3.87 -13.15 17.51
CA ALA A 360 -2.99 -14.06 18.24
C ALA A 360 -1.60 -13.41 18.44
N ASN A 361 -0.86 -13.86 19.45
CA ASN A 361 0.54 -13.52 19.67
C ASN A 361 1.42 -14.76 19.48
N TYR A 362 2.08 -14.87 18.33
CA TYR A 362 2.84 -16.06 17.96
C TYR A 362 4.16 -16.19 18.74
N PHE A 363 4.64 -15.09 19.31
CA PHE A 363 5.80 -15.09 20.20
C PHE A 363 5.54 -15.82 21.51
N GLN A 364 4.34 -15.66 22.07
CA GLN A 364 3.87 -16.36 23.26
C GLN A 364 3.44 -17.80 22.95
N GLU A 365 2.80 -18.01 21.80
CA GLU A 365 2.35 -19.35 21.39
C GLU A 365 3.54 -20.31 21.22
N ILE A 366 4.63 -19.86 20.57
CA ILE A 366 5.89 -20.63 20.45
C ILE A 366 6.46 -20.94 21.85
N GLU A 367 6.58 -19.94 22.72
CA GLU A 367 7.14 -20.12 24.07
C GLU A 367 6.31 -21.06 24.95
N SER A 368 4.99 -21.13 24.71
CA SER A 368 4.09 -22.02 25.43
C SER A 368 4.15 -23.49 25.00
N GLY A 369 5.04 -23.84 24.06
CA GLY A 369 5.21 -25.21 23.58
C GLY A 369 4.08 -25.69 22.68
N MET A 370 3.37 -24.77 22.01
CA MET A 370 2.48 -25.16 20.93
C MET A 370 3.32 -25.83 19.83
N ASP A 371 2.85 -26.96 19.31
CA ASP A 371 3.56 -27.73 18.27
C ASP A 371 3.46 -26.99 16.93
N VAL A 372 4.26 -25.94 16.80
CA VAL A 372 4.40 -25.15 15.58
C VAL A 372 5.26 -25.98 14.66
N GLY A 373 4.60 -26.78 13.81
CA GLY A 373 5.25 -27.66 12.85
C GLY A 373 6.32 -26.91 12.08
N LEU A 374 7.57 -27.04 12.52
CA LEU A 374 8.73 -26.47 11.88
C LEU A 374 8.88 -27.21 10.56
N LEU A 375 8.62 -26.52 9.46
CA LEU A 375 9.02 -26.97 8.14
C LEU A 375 10.55 -26.85 8.08
N THR A 376 11.22 -27.97 8.35
CA THR A 376 12.66 -28.16 8.10
C THR A 376 12.96 -28.20 6.62
#